data_AF-A0A1Y5XGW5-F1
#
_entry.id   AF-A0A1Y5XGW5-F1
#
_cell.length_a   1.000
_cell.length_b   1.000
_cell.length_c   1.000
_cell.angle_alpha   90.00
_cell.angle_beta   90.00
_cell.angle_gamma   90.00
#
_symmetry.space_group_name_H-M   'P 1'
#
loop_
_entity.id
_entity.type
_entity.pdbx_description
1 polymer ?
#
loop_
_entity_poly.entity_id
_entity_poly.type
_entity_poly.pdbx_seq_one_letter_code
_entity_poly.pdbx_strand_id
1 'polypeptide(L)'
;MLPRKFTYERDNNNVRFSAISLDRSTTPDSVLVTEYDEVGDGSRLFRWNINYETRELSDTTADWAYQVNIRAMQGAAAIKGGEGPDKSWYYITRSNGRDKRGDLLVWQPGKLATIYEGTWMMGPEDMTYRPSTDEMWTVNEYPNDRYVMSVTADRFRP
;
A
#
# COMPACT_ATOMS: atom_id res chain seq x y z
N MET A 1 -19.86 9.34 -14.23
CA MET A 1 -20.00 9.00 -12.79
C MET A 1 -19.68 7.52 -12.65
N LEU A 2 -18.77 7.13 -11.74
CA LEU A 2 -18.52 5.71 -11.48
C LEU A 2 -19.59 5.17 -10.51
N PRO A 3 -20.01 3.90 -10.62
CA PRO A 3 -20.91 3.28 -9.65
C PRO A 3 -20.30 3.33 -8.24
N ARG A 4 -21.06 3.84 -7.26
CA ARG A 4 -20.68 3.90 -5.85
C ARG A 4 -21.64 3.05 -5.03
N LYS A 5 -21.13 2.06 -4.30
CA LYS A 5 -21.94 1.21 -3.40
C LYS A 5 -21.98 1.77 -1.97
N PHE A 6 -20.86 2.31 -1.49
CA PHE A 6 -20.71 2.79 -0.11
C PHE A 6 -19.95 4.12 -0.04
N THR A 7 -20.11 4.84 1.07
CA THR A 7 -19.34 6.03 1.43
C THR A 7 -18.74 5.80 2.81
N TYR A 8 -17.49 6.20 2.99
CA TYR A 8 -16.82 6.22 4.29
C TYR A 8 -16.86 7.64 4.85
N GLU A 9 -17.23 7.77 6.12
CA GLU A 9 -17.06 9.00 6.89
C GLU A 9 -16.02 8.74 7.98
N ARG A 10 -15.00 9.59 8.03
CA ARG A 10 -13.93 9.46 9.00
C ARG A 10 -14.44 9.85 10.38
N ASP A 11 -14.36 8.93 11.33
CA ASP A 11 -14.40 9.26 12.75
C ASP A 11 -13.04 9.85 13.16
N ASN A 12 -13.05 11.02 13.80
CA ASN A 12 -11.85 11.83 14.07
C ASN A 12 -10.88 11.21 15.08
N ASN A 13 -11.23 10.08 15.70
CA ASN A 13 -10.39 9.35 16.65
C ASN A 13 -9.76 8.05 16.09
N ASN A 14 -9.90 7.79 14.78
CA ASN A 14 -9.57 6.49 14.18
C ASN A 14 -8.49 6.54 13.10
N VAL A 15 -8.12 5.34 12.63
CA VAL A 15 -7.22 5.09 11.50
C VAL A 15 -7.51 6.03 10.34
N ARG A 16 -6.51 6.79 9.87
CA ARG A 16 -6.67 7.65 8.69
C ARG A 16 -6.45 6.85 7.41
N PHE A 17 -7.52 6.27 6.87
CA PHE A 17 -7.48 5.57 5.58
C PHE A 17 -6.75 6.40 4.51
N SER A 18 -5.85 5.74 3.77
CA SER A 18 -5.12 6.31 2.65
C SER A 18 -5.43 5.56 1.36
N ALA A 19 -5.07 4.28 1.30
CA ALA A 19 -5.23 3.45 0.12
C ALA A 19 -5.56 1.99 0.50
N ILE A 20 -5.96 1.24 -0.51
CA ILE A 20 -6.26 -0.19 -0.41
C ILE A 20 -5.73 -0.93 -1.63
N SER A 21 -5.21 -2.13 -1.43
CA SER A 21 -4.79 -3.01 -2.51
C SER A 21 -5.20 -4.45 -2.23
N LEU A 22 -5.30 -5.24 -3.30
CA LEU A 22 -5.55 -6.67 -3.21
C LEU A 22 -4.23 -7.40 -2.93
N ASP A 23 -4.18 -8.10 -1.82
CA ASP A 23 -3.05 -8.92 -1.38
C ASP A 23 -3.30 -10.40 -1.70
N ARG A 24 -2.44 -10.95 -2.56
CA ARG A 24 -2.42 -12.39 -2.92
C ARG A 24 -1.17 -13.10 -2.41
N SER A 25 -0.42 -12.46 -1.52
CA SER A 25 0.75 -13.05 -0.88
C SER A 25 0.35 -14.02 0.24
N THR A 26 -0.86 -13.87 0.77
CA THR A 26 -1.45 -14.71 1.83
C THR A 26 -2.43 -15.75 1.30
N THR A 27 -2.89 -16.62 2.20
CA THR A 27 -4.04 -17.50 1.95
C THR A 27 -4.94 -17.48 3.19
N PRO A 28 -6.22 -17.04 3.08
CA PRO A 28 -6.90 -16.60 1.86
C PRO A 28 -6.33 -15.30 1.27
N ASP A 29 -6.78 -14.94 0.06
CA ASP A 29 -6.59 -13.59 -0.48
C ASP A 29 -7.13 -12.57 0.53
N SER A 30 -6.50 -11.40 0.59
CA SER A 30 -6.79 -10.37 1.58
C SER A 30 -6.76 -8.98 0.96
N VAL A 31 -7.19 -7.97 1.69
CA VAL A 31 -6.94 -6.57 1.34
C VAL A 31 -5.89 -5.98 2.27
N LEU A 32 -4.92 -5.26 1.72
CA LEU A 32 -3.94 -4.48 2.45
C LEU A 32 -4.39 -3.02 2.44
N VAL A 33 -4.43 -2.40 3.62
CA VAL A 33 -4.86 -1.01 3.80
C VAL A 33 -3.74 -0.21 4.45
N THR A 34 -3.53 1.00 3.94
CA THR A 34 -2.54 1.94 4.47
C THR A 34 -3.22 3.03 5.30
N GLU A 35 -2.50 3.51 6.31
CA GLU A 35 -2.84 4.74 7.02
C GLU A 35 -1.95 5.90 6.60
N TYR A 36 -2.58 7.03 6.28
CA TYR A 36 -1.87 8.28 6.04
C TYR A 36 -1.47 8.91 7.37
N ASP A 37 -0.19 9.24 7.48
CA ASP A 37 0.33 10.16 8.47
C ASP A 37 1.38 11.05 7.79
N GLU A 38 1.22 12.37 7.90
CA GLU A 38 2.13 13.33 7.29
C GLU A 38 3.55 13.25 7.87
N VAL A 39 3.66 12.96 9.17
CA VAL A 39 4.94 12.84 9.88
C VAL A 39 5.45 11.40 9.84
N GLY A 40 4.53 10.44 9.85
CA GLY A 40 4.84 9.01 9.91
C GLY A 40 5.23 8.54 11.30
N ASP A 41 4.77 9.22 12.35
CA ASP A 41 4.99 8.81 13.75
C ASP A 41 3.78 8.01 14.24
N GLY A 42 3.57 6.85 13.61
CA GLY A 42 2.42 5.99 13.90
C GLY A 42 1.67 5.47 12.70
N SER A 43 2.10 5.74 11.45
CA SER A 43 1.45 5.13 10.29
C SER A 43 1.51 3.61 10.34
N ARG A 44 0.39 2.98 9.96
CA ARG A 44 0.18 1.53 10.05
C ARG A 44 -0.20 0.94 8.70
N LEU A 45 0.10 -0.35 8.57
CA LEU A 45 -0.48 -1.25 7.59
C LEU A 45 -1.46 -2.18 8.30
N PHE A 46 -2.57 -2.50 7.64
CA PHE A 46 -3.60 -3.40 8.13
C PHE A 46 -3.98 -4.38 7.05
N ARG A 47 -4.38 -5.59 7.45
CA ARG A 47 -4.85 -6.59 6.52
C ARG A 47 -6.15 -7.24 6.99
N TRP A 48 -7.04 -7.50 6.04
CA TRP A 48 -8.28 -8.24 6.27
C TRP A 48 -8.43 -9.34 5.23
N ASN A 49 -8.75 -10.54 5.69
CA ASN A 49 -9.02 -11.68 4.82
C ASN A 49 -10.32 -11.49 4.03
N ILE A 50 -10.32 -11.88 2.76
CA ILE A 50 -11.50 -11.90 1.89
C ILE A 50 -12.11 -13.31 1.94
N ASN A 51 -13.43 -13.37 2.14
CA ASN A 51 -14.18 -14.60 1.98
C ASN A 51 -14.32 -14.92 0.48
N TYR A 52 -13.81 -16.07 0.04
CA TYR A 52 -13.76 -16.41 -1.39
C TYR A 52 -15.14 -16.73 -2.00
N GLU A 53 -16.13 -17.10 -1.17
CA GLU A 53 -17.49 -17.43 -1.61
C GLU A 53 -18.31 -16.17 -1.80
N THR A 54 -18.27 -15.25 -0.83
CA THR A 54 -19.09 -14.02 -0.83
C THR A 54 -18.38 -12.81 -1.46
N ARG A 55 -17.05 -12.84 -1.54
CA ARG A 55 -16.17 -11.71 -1.94
C ARG A 55 -16.28 -10.50 -1.02
N GLU A 56 -16.66 -10.73 0.23
CA GLU A 56 -16.69 -9.72 1.30
C GLU A 56 -15.53 -9.91 2.28
N LEU A 57 -15.32 -8.97 3.21
CA LEU A 57 -14.37 -9.17 4.29
C LEU A 57 -14.85 -10.31 5.20
N SER A 58 -13.93 -11.16 5.64
CA SER A 58 -14.24 -12.32 6.51
C SER A 58 -14.54 -11.91 7.95
N ASP A 59 -13.99 -10.79 8.38
CA ASP A 59 -14.21 -10.17 9.69
C ASP A 59 -14.15 -8.64 9.54
N THR A 60 -14.70 -7.93 10.51
CA THR A 60 -14.57 -6.47 10.67
C THR A 60 -13.24 -6.08 11.32
N THR A 61 -12.57 -7.01 12.01
CA THR A 61 -11.28 -6.81 12.65
C THR A 61 -10.13 -7.25 11.74
N ALA A 62 -9.06 -6.45 11.67
CA ALA A 62 -7.89 -6.79 10.89
C ALA A 62 -7.25 -8.09 11.42
N ASP A 63 -6.86 -8.99 10.54
CA ASP A 63 -6.17 -10.23 10.93
C ASP A 63 -4.69 -9.99 11.27
N TRP A 64 -4.18 -8.85 10.82
CA TRP A 64 -2.80 -8.43 10.95
C TRP A 64 -2.72 -6.90 10.88
N ALA A 65 -1.87 -6.31 11.73
CA ALA A 65 -1.58 -4.89 11.69
C ALA A 65 -0.16 -4.61 12.19
N TYR A 66 0.56 -3.72 11.51
CA TYR A 66 1.91 -3.30 11.89
C TYR A 66 2.04 -1.80 11.79
N GLN A 67 2.63 -1.19 12.83
CA GLN A 67 3.13 0.17 12.77
C GLN A 67 4.43 0.17 11.97
N VAL A 68 4.48 0.97 10.89
CA VAL A 68 5.60 1.04 9.95
C VAL A 68 6.37 2.35 10.05
N ASN A 69 5.77 3.39 10.65
CA ASN A 69 6.38 4.71 10.83
C ASN A 69 6.93 5.33 9.53
N ILE A 70 6.18 5.15 8.44
CA ILE A 70 6.52 5.70 7.14
C ILE A 70 5.77 7.02 6.97
N ARG A 71 6.55 8.09 6.82
CA ARG A 71 6.07 9.44 6.51
C ARG A 71 5.31 9.45 5.18
N ALA A 72 4.13 10.06 5.16
CA ALA A 72 3.29 10.31 3.98
C ALA A 72 3.17 9.09 3.05
N MET A 73 2.91 7.93 3.65
CA MET A 73 2.59 6.70 2.92
C MET A 73 1.25 6.88 2.19
N GLN A 74 1.24 6.57 0.90
CA GLN A 74 0.07 6.77 0.02
C GLN A 74 -0.44 5.48 -0.63
N GLY A 75 0.25 4.36 -0.45
CA GLY A 75 -0.12 3.10 -1.07
C GLY A 75 0.83 1.99 -0.66
N ALA A 76 0.35 0.76 -0.71
CA ALA A 76 1.17 -0.42 -0.47
C ALA A 76 0.64 -1.64 -1.21
N ALA A 77 1.52 -2.56 -1.58
CA ALA A 77 1.19 -3.88 -2.09
C ALA A 77 2.15 -4.92 -1.53
N ALA A 78 1.65 -6.14 -1.31
CA ALA A 78 2.45 -7.24 -0.79
C ALA A 78 2.79 -8.27 -1.88
N ILE A 79 4.01 -8.81 -1.82
CA ILE A 79 4.51 -9.86 -2.71
C ILE A 79 5.10 -10.99 -1.85
N LYS A 80 4.74 -12.24 -2.15
CA LYS A 80 5.26 -13.43 -1.46
C LYS A 80 6.77 -13.60 -1.68
N GLY A 81 7.45 -14.20 -0.70
CA GLY A 81 8.88 -14.53 -0.76
C GLY A 81 9.71 -13.73 0.24
N GLY A 82 9.05 -13.13 1.22
CA GLY A 82 9.69 -12.39 2.29
C GLY A 82 10.07 -13.18 3.52
N GLU A 83 10.71 -12.50 4.47
CA GLU A 83 10.88 -12.99 5.84
C GLU A 83 9.65 -12.63 6.70
N GLY A 84 9.71 -12.91 7.99
CA GLY A 84 8.62 -12.61 8.92
C GLY A 84 7.51 -13.68 8.98
N PRO A 85 6.39 -13.37 9.66
CA PRO A 85 5.32 -14.32 9.97
C PRO A 85 4.47 -14.68 8.75
N ASP A 86 4.30 -13.77 7.80
CA ASP A 86 3.46 -13.95 6.59
C ASP A 86 4.27 -14.17 5.30
N LYS A 87 5.61 -14.14 5.39
CA LYS A 87 6.51 -14.39 4.27
C LYS A 87 6.28 -13.43 3.10
N SER A 88 6.05 -12.16 3.39
CA SER A 88 5.74 -11.14 2.40
C SER A 88 6.72 -9.97 2.43
N TRP A 89 7.08 -9.49 1.24
CA TRP A 89 7.67 -8.16 1.02
C TRP A 89 6.56 -7.14 0.83
N TYR A 90 6.68 -5.99 1.49
CA TYR A 90 5.76 -4.87 1.36
C TYR A 90 6.41 -3.76 0.55
N TYR A 91 5.82 -3.43 -0.60
CA TYR A 91 6.22 -2.33 -1.45
C TYR A 91 5.30 -1.16 -1.14
N ILE A 92 5.86 0.01 -0.89
CA ILE A 92 5.14 1.14 -0.29
C ILE A 92 5.48 2.42 -1.05
N THR A 93 4.47 3.21 -1.41
CA THR A 93 4.64 4.52 -2.04
C THR A 93 4.65 5.59 -0.97
N ARG A 94 5.64 6.48 -1.05
CA ARG A 94 5.74 7.68 -0.21
C ARG A 94 5.67 8.93 -1.07
N SER A 95 4.80 9.86 -0.70
CA SER A 95 4.75 11.19 -1.32
C SER A 95 5.75 12.15 -0.69
N ASN A 96 6.38 12.95 -1.55
CA ASN A 96 7.28 14.05 -1.19
C ASN A 96 6.67 15.42 -1.50
N GLY A 97 5.33 15.48 -1.63
CA GLY A 97 4.58 16.68 -1.98
C GLY A 97 4.47 16.89 -3.50
N ARG A 98 4.22 18.14 -3.92
CA ARG A 98 3.95 18.52 -5.33
C ARG A 98 5.19 18.76 -6.20
N ASP A 99 6.33 19.06 -5.58
CA ASP A 99 7.51 19.54 -6.31
C ASP A 99 8.73 18.58 -6.28
N LYS A 100 8.65 17.47 -5.53
CA LYS A 100 9.67 16.41 -5.42
C LYS A 100 9.14 15.00 -5.71
N ARG A 101 9.81 14.26 -6.59
CA ARG A 101 9.48 12.86 -6.94
C ARG A 101 9.25 12.01 -5.69
N GLY A 102 8.28 11.11 -5.74
CA GLY A 102 7.99 10.19 -4.64
C GLY A 102 8.91 8.96 -4.61
N ASP A 103 8.86 8.23 -3.51
CA ASP A 103 9.79 7.13 -3.23
C ASP A 103 9.10 5.78 -3.20
N LEU A 104 9.83 4.73 -3.57
CA LEU A 104 9.45 3.36 -3.30
C LEU A 104 10.18 2.89 -2.04
N LEU A 105 9.45 2.35 -1.08
CA LEU A 105 10.01 1.70 0.08
C LEU A 105 9.71 0.20 0.01
N VAL A 106 10.69 -0.62 0.40
CA VAL A 106 10.53 -2.07 0.50
C VAL A 106 10.78 -2.48 1.95
N TRP A 107 9.78 -3.10 2.57
CA TRP A 107 9.73 -3.37 4.00
C TRP A 107 9.28 -4.79 4.31
N GLN A 108 9.64 -5.28 5.50
CA GLN A 108 9.14 -6.51 6.11
C GLN A 108 9.02 -6.38 7.62
N PRO A 109 8.13 -7.15 8.27
CA PRO A 109 8.03 -7.22 9.72
C PRO A 109 9.38 -7.39 10.43
N GLY A 110 9.67 -6.51 11.37
CA GLY A 110 10.91 -6.55 12.18
C GLY A 110 12.16 -6.03 11.48
N LYS A 111 12.05 -5.45 10.28
CA LYS A 111 13.17 -4.83 9.56
C LYS A 111 12.93 -3.33 9.36
N LEU A 112 14.01 -2.59 9.13
CA LEU A 112 13.92 -1.24 8.57
C LEU A 112 13.56 -1.32 7.09
N ALA A 113 12.84 -0.33 6.58
CA ALA A 113 12.53 -0.24 5.17
C ALA A 113 13.77 0.18 4.36
N THR A 114 14.01 -0.48 3.23
CA THR A 114 14.93 0.01 2.20
C THR A 114 14.21 1.09 1.40
N ILE A 115 14.86 2.23 1.19
CA ILE A 115 14.27 3.39 0.49
C ILE A 115 14.95 3.54 -0.88
N TYR A 116 14.14 3.53 -1.93
CA TYR A 116 14.52 3.82 -3.30
C TYR A 116 13.98 5.20 -3.69
N GLU A 117 14.82 6.21 -3.44
CA GLU A 117 14.45 7.62 -3.59
C GLU A 117 14.12 7.99 -5.04
N GLY A 118 13.08 8.81 -5.20
CA GLY A 118 12.67 9.34 -6.49
C GLY A 118 12.29 8.26 -7.50
N THR A 119 11.80 7.09 -7.06
CA THR A 119 11.33 6.04 -7.98
C THR A 119 10.11 6.51 -8.77
N TRP A 120 9.19 7.21 -8.10
CA TRP A 120 7.91 7.60 -8.68
C TRP A 120 7.90 9.05 -9.17
N MET A 121 6.88 9.39 -9.96
CA MET A 121 6.56 10.78 -10.27
C MET A 121 5.90 11.47 -9.06
N MET A 122 5.48 12.71 -9.27
CA MET A 122 4.98 13.60 -8.23
C MET A 122 3.68 13.14 -7.58
N GLY A 123 3.63 13.08 -6.25
CA GLY A 123 2.42 12.64 -5.52
C GLY A 123 1.93 11.26 -5.94
N PRO A 124 2.75 10.20 -5.80
CA PRO A 124 2.30 8.85 -6.08
C PRO A 124 1.22 8.46 -5.06
N GLU A 125 0.12 7.93 -5.56
CA GLU A 125 -1.05 7.47 -4.84
C GLU A 125 -1.31 6.02 -5.19
N ASP A 126 -1.88 5.31 -4.20
CA ASP A 126 -2.23 3.91 -4.30
C ASP A 126 -1.04 3.01 -4.68
N MET A 127 -1.30 1.71 -4.68
CA MET A 127 -0.39 0.74 -5.27
C MET A 127 -1.12 -0.54 -5.62
N THR A 128 -0.76 -1.18 -6.73
CA THR A 128 -1.18 -2.54 -7.02
C THR A 128 -0.09 -3.34 -7.70
N TYR A 129 -0.01 -4.63 -7.38
CA TYR A 129 0.92 -5.56 -7.99
C TYR A 129 0.20 -6.44 -9.01
N ARG A 130 0.78 -6.57 -10.20
CA ARG A 130 0.36 -7.50 -11.26
C ARG A 130 1.35 -8.67 -11.34
N PRO A 131 0.99 -9.85 -10.80
CA PRO A 131 1.93 -10.99 -10.76
C PRO A 131 2.32 -11.54 -12.13
N SER A 132 1.44 -11.45 -13.14
CA SER A 132 1.69 -12.06 -14.46
C SER A 132 2.88 -11.46 -15.21
N THR A 133 3.31 -10.25 -14.86
CA THR A 133 4.36 -9.49 -15.52
C THR A 133 5.36 -8.86 -14.53
N ASP A 134 5.25 -9.18 -13.23
CA ASP A 134 6.04 -8.62 -12.14
C ASP A 134 6.01 -7.07 -12.09
N GLU A 135 4.83 -6.48 -12.31
CA GLU A 135 4.70 -5.02 -12.38
C GLU A 135 4.03 -4.44 -11.14
N MET A 136 4.68 -3.46 -10.52
CA MET A 136 4.08 -2.60 -9.51
C MET A 136 3.56 -1.32 -10.14
N TRP A 137 2.27 -1.03 -9.99
CA TRP A 137 1.59 0.10 -10.59
C TRP A 137 1.17 1.12 -9.52
N THR A 138 1.27 2.41 -9.86
CA THR A 138 0.79 3.55 -9.06
C THR A 138 0.17 4.60 -9.99
N VAL A 139 -0.59 5.53 -9.41
CA VAL A 139 -1.16 6.70 -10.09
C VAL A 139 -0.69 7.97 -9.37
N ASN A 140 -0.76 9.14 -10.00
CA ASN A 140 -0.35 10.41 -9.37
C ASN A 140 -1.53 11.37 -9.12
N GLU A 141 -1.55 12.08 -7.98
CA GLU A 141 -2.71 12.90 -7.55
C GLU A 141 -2.85 14.25 -8.27
N TYR A 142 -1.72 14.91 -8.57
CA TYR A 142 -1.73 16.34 -8.85
C TYR A 142 -2.38 16.69 -10.20
N PRO A 143 -3.19 17.76 -10.27
CA PRO A 143 -3.75 18.24 -11.53
C PRO A 143 -2.67 18.52 -12.57
N ASN A 144 -2.89 18.06 -13.80
CA ASN A 144 -1.98 18.11 -14.95
C ASN A 144 -0.72 17.22 -14.85
N ASP A 145 -0.53 16.52 -13.74
CA ASP A 145 0.60 15.62 -13.48
C ASP A 145 0.13 14.20 -13.12
N ARG A 146 -0.99 13.77 -13.71
CA ARG A 146 -1.57 12.44 -13.48
C ARG A 146 -0.97 11.41 -14.41
N TYR A 147 0.09 10.76 -13.95
CA TYR A 147 0.69 9.62 -14.61
C TYR A 147 0.09 8.33 -14.06
N VAL A 148 0.02 7.31 -14.92
CA VAL A 148 -0.10 5.91 -14.50
C VAL A 148 1.20 5.28 -14.91
N MET A 149 1.94 4.75 -13.93
CA MET A 149 3.29 4.25 -14.18
C MET A 149 3.51 2.92 -13.48
N SER A 150 4.39 2.11 -14.06
CA SER A 150 4.83 0.86 -13.47
C SER A 150 6.34 0.76 -13.35
N VAL A 151 6.77 -0.07 -12.40
CA VAL A 151 8.14 -0.57 -12.33
C VAL A 151 8.13 -2.08 -12.15
N THR A 152 9.20 -2.75 -12.55
CA THR A 152 9.40 -4.19 -12.29
C THR A 152 9.75 -4.39 -10.82
N ALA A 153 8.98 -5.18 -10.07
CA ALA A 153 9.14 -5.31 -8.62
C ALA A 153 10.46 -6.00 -8.23
N ASP A 154 10.88 -7.03 -8.98
CA ASP A 154 12.11 -7.79 -8.73
C ASP A 154 13.38 -6.91 -8.77
N ARG A 155 13.34 -5.76 -9.45
CA ARG A 155 14.46 -4.79 -9.47
C ARG A 155 14.76 -4.15 -8.11
N PHE A 156 13.83 -4.25 -7.17
CA PHE A 156 13.91 -3.60 -5.86
C PHE A 156 13.91 -4.59 -4.70
N ARG A 157 13.94 -5.90 -4.98
CA ARG A 157 14.13 -6.91 -3.93
C ARG A 157 15.53 -6.75 -3.33
N PRO A 158 15.65 -6.59 -1.99
CA PRO A 158 16.94 -6.48 -1.32
C PRO A 158 17.83 -7.71 -1.46
#